data_AF-A0A183GAL3-F1
#
_entry.id   AF-A0A183GAL3-F1
#
_cell.length_a   1.000
_cell.length_b   1.000
_cell.length_c   1.000
_cell.angle_alpha   90.00
_cell.angle_beta   90.00
_cell.angle_gamma   90.00
#
_symmetry.space_group_name_H-M   'P 1'
#
loop_
_entity.id
_entity.type
_entity.pdbx_description
1 polymer ?
#
loop_
_entity_poly.entity_id
_entity_poly.type
_entity_poly.pdbx_seq_one_letter_code
_entity_poly.pdbx_strand_id
1 'polypeptide(L)' 'MPSRLNDTARHVVVEIDRDLGNNVNPKQFLDDAELVDVVLIEDSKLLSTIQFLEKDLHIASNVYTFALGYAMRDL' A
#
# COMPACT_ATOMS: atom_id res chain seq x y z
N MET A 1 -17.91 -6.95 -12.04
CA MET A 1 -19.22 -6.30 -11.89
C MET A 1 -19.21 -5.53 -10.58
N PRO A 2 -19.59 -4.23 -10.54
CA PRO A 2 -19.82 -3.55 -9.27
C PRO A 2 -21.16 -4.07 -8.73
N SER A 3 -21.14 -5.05 -7.84
CA SER A 3 -22.34 -5.84 -7.54
C SER A 3 -22.80 -5.82 -6.09
N ARG A 4 -22.32 -4.89 -5.25
CA ARG A 4 -22.81 -4.80 -3.86
C ARG A 4 -22.98 -3.38 -3.30
N LEU A 5 -22.06 -2.47 -3.61
CA LEU A 5 -22.04 -1.11 -3.07
C LEU A 5 -21.76 -0.11 -4.20
N ASN A 6 -22.27 1.11 -4.05
CA ASN A 6 -22.02 2.25 -4.95
C ASN A 6 -20.78 3.05 -4.56
N ASP A 7 -19.90 2.46 -3.75
CA ASP A 7 -18.68 3.09 -3.28
C ASP A 7 -17.74 3.35 -4.45
N THR A 8 -17.12 4.52 -4.42
CA THR A 8 -16.12 4.93 -5.41
C THR A 8 -14.87 5.37 -4.68
N ALA A 9 -13.71 4.95 -5.20
CA ALA A 9 -12.41 5.35 -4.68
C ALA A 9 -11.60 6.02 -5.80
N ARG A 10 -10.89 7.10 -5.45
CA ARG A 10 -9.90 7.72 -6.34
C ARG A 10 -8.53 7.18 -5.97
N HIS A 11 -7.81 6.69 -6.97
CA HIS A 11 -6.42 6.26 -6.80
C HIS A 11 -5.53 7.47 -7.06
N VAL A 12 -4.66 7.80 -6.08
CA VAL A 12 -3.73 8.92 -6.15
C VAL A 12 -2.33 8.38 -5.92
N VAL A 13 -1.39 8.79 -6.75
CA VAL A 13 0.04 8.48 -6.61
C VAL A 13 0.71 9.68 -5.96
N VAL A 14 1.49 9.44 -4.90
CA VAL A 14 2.21 10.48 -4.16
C VAL A 14 3.67 10.06 -4.06
N GLU A 15 4.56 10.95 -4.48
CA GLU A 15 6.00 10.79 -4.29
C GLU A 15 6.42 11.44 -2.97
N ILE A 16 7.23 10.74 -2.19
CA ILE A 16 7.70 11.19 -0.88
C ILE A 16 9.22 11.30 -0.93
N ASP A 17 9.72 12.53 -0.80
CA ASP A 17 11.16 12.77 -0.63
C ASP A 17 11.59 12.39 0.79
N ARG A 18 12.46 11.39 0.89
CA ARG A 18 12.95 10.87 2.17
C ARG A 18 13.80 11.88 2.94
N ASP A 19 14.56 12.72 2.24
CA ASP A 19 15.59 13.55 2.85
C ASP A 19 15.06 14.95 3.25
N LEU A 20 13.80 15.23 2.92
CA LEU A 20 13.19 16.52 3.17
C LEU A 20 12.60 16.60 4.58
N GLY A 21 13.31 17.30 5.47
CA GLY A 21 12.81 17.84 6.72
C GLY A 21 12.04 16.84 7.59
N ASN A 22 10.71 16.91 7.53
CA ASN A 22 9.79 16.13 8.38
C ASN A 22 9.71 14.65 8.01
N ASN A 23 10.21 14.22 6.85
CA ASN A 23 10.13 12.83 6.38
C ASN A 23 11.25 11.92 6.94
N VAL A 24 12.26 12.49 7.58
CA VAL A 24 13.38 11.75 8.18
C VAL A 24 12.93 10.89 9.37
N ASN A 25 11.95 11.39 10.14
CA ASN A 25 11.35 10.67 11.26
C ASN A 25 9.83 10.93 11.31
N PRO A 26 9.06 10.30 10.42
CA PRO A 26 7.64 10.57 10.30
C PRO A 26 6.90 10.14 11.56
N LYS A 27 6.02 11.02 12.06
CA LYS A 27 5.12 10.71 13.17
C LYS A 27 3.70 10.62 12.64
N GLN A 28 3.03 9.50 12.92
CA GLN A 28 1.62 9.35 12.62
C GLN A 28 0.79 10.26 13.54
N PHE A 29 -0.28 10.83 13.00
CA PHE A 29 -1.23 11.65 13.75
C PHE A 29 -2.60 10.98 13.65
N LEU A 30 -2.74 9.89 14.41
CA LEU A 30 -3.94 9.05 14.47
C LEU A 30 -4.89 9.55 15.56
N ASP A 31 -6.18 9.32 15.36
CA ASP A 31 -7.18 9.54 16.41
C ASP A 31 -7.15 8.40 17.46
N ASP A 32 -7.72 8.63 18.65
CA ASP A 32 -7.69 7.68 19.78
C ASP A 32 -8.29 6.28 19.46
N ALA A 33 -9.13 6.21 18.42
CA ALA A 33 -9.78 4.96 17.98
C ALA A 33 -9.06 4.28 16.80
N GLU A 34 -7.96 4.85 16.31
CA GLU A 34 -7.21 4.34 15.17
C GLU A 34 -5.92 3.66 15.61
N LEU A 35 -5.65 2.49 15.02
CA LEU A 35 -4.40 1.77 15.21
C LEU A 35 -3.89 1.36 13.83
N VAL A 36 -2.73 1.88 13.45
CA VAL A 36 -2.14 1.67 12.13
C VAL A 36 -0.64 1.43 12.26
N ASP A 37 -0.18 0.34 11.67
CA ASP A 37 1.24 0.04 11.48
C ASP A 37 1.65 0.32 10.04
N VAL A 38 2.74 1.08 9.88
CA VAL A 38 3.29 1.43 8.56
C VAL A 38 4.35 0.39 8.17
N VAL A 39 4.14 -0.23 7.01
CA VAL A 39 5.07 -1.20 6.42
C VAL A 39 5.65 -0.61 5.13
N LEU A 40 6.95 -0.33 5.13
CA LEU A 40 7.69 0.08 3.94
C LEU A 40 8.22 -1.17 3.24
N ILE A 41 7.87 -1.30 1.96
CA ILE A 41 8.27 -2.44 1.13
C ILE A 41 9.14 -1.90 0.00
N GLU A 42 10.28 -2.54 -0.23
CA GLU A 42 11.11 -2.23 -1.39
C GLU A 42 10.37 -2.62 -2.66
N ASP A 43 10.26 -1.70 -3.61
CA ASP A 43 9.59 -1.87 -4.90
C ASP A 43 9.92 -3.19 -5.61
N SER A 44 11.21 -3.55 -5.63
CA SER A 44 11.74 -4.77 -6.27
C SER A 44 11.21 -6.06 -5.64
N LYS A 45 10.72 -5.99 -4.40
CA LYS A 45 10.21 -7.10 -3.59
C LYS A 45 8.72 -7.00 -3.35
N LEU A 46 8.03 -6.02 -3.94
CA LEU A 46 6.63 -5.73 -3.64
C LEU A 46 5.74 -6.98 -3.75
N LEU A 47 5.77 -7.66 -4.90
CA LEU A 47 4.93 -8.84 -5.11
C LEU A 47 5.29 -10.00 -4.17
N SER A 48 6.57 -10.29 -3.97
CA SER A 48 7.01 -11.40 -3.12
C SER A 48 6.69 -11.15 -1.64
N THR A 49 6.80 -9.91 -1.17
CA THR A 49 6.39 -9.53 0.18
C THR A 49 4.88 -9.66 0.35
N ILE A 50 4.07 -9.22 -0.62
CA ILE A 50 2.61 -9.37 -0.57
C ILE A 50 2.21 -10.85 -0.52
N GLN A 51 2.82 -11.71 -1.35
CA GLN A 51 2.59 -13.17 -1.36
C GLN A 51 3.06 -13.88 -0.07
N PHE A 52 4.04 -13.31 0.62
CA PHE A 52 4.44 -13.81 1.92
C PHE A 52 3.40 -13.45 2.99
N LEU A 53 2.96 -12.18 3.02
CA LEU A 53 2.03 -11.64 4.01
C LEU A 53 0.61 -12.17 3.85
N GLU A 54 0.17 -12.53 2.64
CA GLU A 54 -1.19 -13.04 2.40
C GLU A 54 -1.51 -14.35 3.15
N LYS A 55 -0.49 -15.04 3.68
CA LYS A 55 -0.65 -16.25 4.50
C LYS A 55 -1.31 -15.96 5.85
N ASP A 56 -1.02 -14.78 6.40
CA ASP A 56 -1.46 -14.38 7.74
C ASP A 56 -2.40 -13.16 7.71
N LEU A 57 -2.42 -12.40 6.61
CA LEU A 57 -3.18 -11.16 6.46
C LEU A 57 -4.09 -11.18 5.25
N HIS A 58 -5.28 -10.57 5.38
CA HIS A 58 -6.14 -10.27 4.23
C HIS A 58 -5.62 -9.04 3.48
N ILE A 59 -5.06 -9.26 2.30
CA ILE A 59 -4.54 -8.17 1.47
C ILE A 59 -5.67 -7.54 0.65
N ALA A 60 -5.74 -6.20 0.68
CA ALA A 60 -6.70 -5.47 -0.14
C ALA A 60 -6.45 -5.73 -1.63
N SER A 61 -7.52 -6.02 -2.37
CA SER A 61 -7.41 -6.45 -3.77
C SER A 61 -6.73 -5.42 -4.67
N ASN A 62 -6.87 -4.12 -4.39
CA ASN A 62 -6.20 -3.05 -5.12
C ASN A 62 -4.67 -3.06 -4.91
N VAL A 63 -4.20 -3.31 -3.69
CA VAL A 63 -2.76 -3.44 -3.38
C VAL A 63 -2.17 -4.66 -4.10
N TYR A 64 -2.86 -5.80 -4.04
CA TYR A 64 -2.41 -7.01 -4.72
C TYR A 64 -2.39 -6.83 -6.25
N THR A 65 -3.44 -6.23 -6.82
CA THR A 65 -3.52 -5.94 -8.27
C THR A 65 -2.40 -4.99 -8.70
N PHE A 66 -2.11 -3.97 -7.90
CA PHE A 66 -0.99 -3.07 -8.16
C PHE A 66 0.35 -3.82 -8.15
N ALA A 67 0.59 -4.67 -7.15
CA ALA A 67 1.82 -5.46 -7.06
C ALA A 67 2.03 -6.40 -8.26
N LEU A 68 0.95 -7.05 -8.73
CA LEU A 68 0.98 -7.88 -9.95
C LEU A 68 1.31 -7.05 -11.18
N GLY A 69 0.61 -5.93 -11.39
CA GLY A 69 0.84 -5.05 -12.53
C GLY A 69 2.26 -4.47 -12.54
N TYR A 70 2.78 -4.10 -11.36
CA TYR A 70 4.15 -3.60 -11.22
C TYR A 70 5.20 -4.67 -11.54
N ALA A 71 5.00 -5.91 -11.11
CA ALA A 71 5.91 -7.02 -11.44
C ALA A 71 5.92 -7.36 -12.94
N MET A 72 4.84 -7.05 -13.65
CA MET A 72 4.70 -7.27 -15.09
C MET A 72 5.17 -6.09 -15.95
N ARG A 73 5.65 -4.99 -15.36
CA ARG A 73 5.95 -3.75 -16.09
C ARG A 73 7.04 -3.87 -17.16
N ASP A 74 7.92 -4.86 -16.99
CA ASP A 74 9.12 -5.08 -17.82
C ASP A 74 8.94 -6.24 -18.83
N LEU A 75 7.70 -6.74 -18.98
CA LEU A 75 7.29 -7.72 -20.01
C LEU A 75 6.94 -7.02 -21.34
#